data_AF-A0A2E0L8J3-F1
#
_entry.id   AF-A0A2E0L8J3-F1
#
_cell.length_a   1.000
_cell.length_b   1.000
_cell.length_c   1.000
_cell.angle_alpha   90.00
_cell.angle_beta   90.00
_cell.angle_gamma   90.00
#
_symmetry.space_group_name_H-M   'P 1'
#
loop_
_entity.id
_entity.type
_entity.pdbx_description
1 polymer ?
#
loop_
_entity_poly.entity_id
_entity_poly.type
_entity_poly.pdbx_seq_one_letter_code
_entity_poly.pdbx_strand_id
1 'polypeptide(L)'
;MTFLAVDNPVMRAELKHQRHVMRTSRSGWFWIVLAVVMLLPAFLSALTVIVAGLLRINLLPVVFTPPFNLVANIGLVSLVIMHFALYIVVTLVTLALAASSITREQTSRTWESLLLTEMSARQIVLGKWWATLRALWGDHVLVLVLRLGFVAWLHWMGSSPDQPDPMRLLIVLLVVTVLTLADNGLTTVIGILPPVSGRNPVILTLALALRLMASVGVLVLTSVIGLLAHDWTPLLMIATLVGMAGCVVLTAGAARLAEWAAVRNLASPQPNKS
;
A
#
# COMPACT_ATOMS: atom_id res chain seq x y z
N MET A 1 -22.27 13.52 -11.45
CA MET A 1 -21.99 13.97 -10.07
C MET A 1 -20.68 13.36 -9.59
N THR A 2 -19.59 14.10 -9.68
CA THR A 2 -18.30 13.77 -9.06
C THR A 2 -18.39 14.14 -7.58
N PHE A 3 -18.95 13.24 -6.76
CA PHE A 3 -18.88 13.38 -5.31
C PHE A 3 -17.42 13.25 -4.88
N LEU A 4 -16.79 14.37 -4.57
CA LEU A 4 -15.48 14.41 -3.97
C LEU A 4 -15.60 13.74 -2.59
N ALA A 5 -14.72 12.77 -2.32
CA ALA A 5 -14.70 12.01 -1.07
C ALA A 5 -14.70 12.91 0.20
N VAL A 6 -14.28 14.17 0.06
CA VAL A 6 -14.15 15.18 1.12
C VAL A 6 -15.47 15.46 1.87
N ASP A 7 -16.63 15.37 1.21
CA ASP A 7 -17.92 15.72 1.81
C ASP A 7 -18.76 14.52 2.26
N ASN A 8 -18.19 13.31 2.21
CA ASN A 8 -18.90 12.12 2.67
C ASN A 8 -18.92 12.05 4.22
N PRO A 9 -20.10 12.14 4.87
CA PRO A 9 -20.19 12.12 6.34
C PRO A 9 -19.73 10.78 6.93
N VAL A 10 -19.94 9.66 6.22
CA VAL A 10 -19.47 8.33 6.63
C VAL A 10 -17.96 8.28 6.68
N MET A 11 -17.27 8.87 5.69
CA MET A 11 -15.81 8.92 5.68
C MET A 11 -15.26 9.69 6.89
N ARG A 12 -15.86 10.84 7.23
CA ARG A 12 -15.40 11.67 8.37
C ARG A 12 -15.62 10.96 9.72
N ALA A 13 -16.78 10.34 9.89
CA ALA A 13 -17.11 9.57 11.09
C ALA A 13 -16.16 8.36 11.23
N GLU A 14 -15.95 7.61 10.16
CA GLU A 14 -15.06 6.44 10.15
C GLU A 14 -13.60 6.83 10.42
N LEU A 15 -13.10 7.90 9.79
CA LEU A 15 -11.74 8.37 10.00
C LEU A 15 -11.50 8.81 11.46
N LYS A 16 -12.48 9.48 12.08
CA LYS A 16 -12.42 9.84 13.50
C LYS A 16 -12.35 8.60 14.39
N HIS A 17 -13.15 7.59 14.09
CA HIS A 17 -13.14 6.32 14.83
C HIS A 17 -11.82 5.57 14.66
N GLN A 18 -11.34 5.38 13.43
CA GLN A 18 -10.08 4.66 13.17
C GLN A 18 -8.89 5.33 13.84
N ARG A 19 -8.82 6.68 13.81
CA ARG A 19 -7.78 7.42 14.57
C ARG A 19 -7.88 7.22 16.06
N HIS A 20 -9.09 7.12 16.61
CA HIS A 20 -9.29 6.81 18.02
C HIS A 20 -8.78 5.41 18.34
N VAL A 21 -9.15 4.39 17.55
CA VAL A 21 -8.68 3.00 17.71
C VAL A 21 -7.15 2.90 17.61
N MET A 22 -6.53 3.59 16.66
CA MET A 22 -5.07 3.61 16.53
C MET A 22 -4.37 4.26 17.72
N ARG A 23 -4.98 5.29 18.33
CA ARG A 23 -4.43 5.95 19.53
C ARG A 23 -4.60 5.10 20.79
N THR A 24 -5.69 4.34 20.89
CA THR A 24 -5.98 3.51 22.07
C THR A 24 -5.35 2.13 22.00
N SER A 25 -5.00 1.64 20.80
CA SER A 25 -4.19 0.45 20.62
C SER A 25 -2.84 0.68 21.32
N ARG A 26 -2.66 0.05 22.49
CA ARG A 26 -1.48 0.19 23.34
C ARG A 26 -0.28 -0.49 22.68
N SER A 27 0.31 0.16 21.68
CA SER A 27 1.70 -0.10 21.34
C SER A 27 2.54 0.42 22.50
N GLY A 28 3.21 -0.48 23.22
CA GLY A 28 4.12 -0.07 24.28
C GLY A 28 5.17 0.89 23.72
N TRP A 29 5.49 1.95 24.46
CA TRP A 29 6.49 2.96 24.05
C TRP A 29 7.80 2.33 23.57
N PHE A 30 8.21 1.22 24.18
CA PHE A 30 9.36 0.42 23.75
C PHE A 30 9.33 0.02 22.26
N TRP A 31 8.18 -0.48 21.76
CA TRP A 31 8.04 -0.89 20.37
C TRP A 31 8.10 0.30 19.40
N ILE A 32 7.59 1.45 19.82
CA ILE A 32 7.66 2.69 19.04
C ILE A 32 9.12 3.14 18.92
N VAL A 33 9.87 3.14 20.02
CA VAL A 33 11.29 3.49 20.01
C VAL A 33 12.08 2.54 19.14
N LEU A 34 11.86 1.22 19.28
CA LEU A 34 12.53 0.22 18.45
C LEU A 34 12.24 0.44 16.96
N ALA A 35 10.96 0.66 16.61
CA ALA A 35 10.57 0.93 15.23
C ALA A 35 11.27 2.20 14.70
N VAL A 36 11.34 3.27 15.49
CA VAL A 36 12.03 4.52 15.09
C VAL A 36 13.53 4.28 14.87
N VAL A 37 14.19 3.55 15.77
CA VAL A 37 15.63 3.27 15.68
C VAL A 37 15.96 2.45 14.42
N MET A 38 15.12 1.49 14.05
CA MET A 38 15.31 0.69 12.83
C MET A 38 14.90 1.43 11.55
N LEU A 39 13.85 2.25 11.64
CA LEU A 39 13.29 2.96 10.49
C LEU A 39 14.14 4.16 10.08
N LEU A 40 14.70 4.90 11.04
CA LEU A 40 15.46 6.11 10.76
C LEU A 40 16.63 5.89 9.78
N PRO A 41 17.54 4.91 9.99
CA PRO A 41 18.62 4.66 9.03
C PRO A 41 18.10 4.23 7.66
N ALA A 42 17.08 3.37 7.61
CA ALA A 42 16.43 2.97 6.37
C ALA A 42 15.88 4.17 5.57
N PHE A 43 15.19 5.08 6.26
CA PHE A 43 14.61 6.28 5.66
C PHE A 43 15.69 7.25 5.16
N LEU A 44 16.72 7.51 5.97
CA LEU A 44 17.83 8.38 5.56
C LEU A 44 18.60 7.81 4.37
N SER A 45 18.83 6.49 4.34
CA SER A 45 19.44 5.83 3.19
C SER A 45 18.58 5.89 1.95
N ALA A 46 17.26 5.67 2.07
CA ALA A 46 16.34 5.82 0.94
C ALA A 46 16.43 7.22 0.33
N LEU A 47 16.35 8.27 1.15
CA LEU A 47 16.48 9.65 0.69
C LEU A 47 17.86 9.92 0.06
N THR A 48 18.93 9.44 0.69
CA THR A 48 20.29 9.64 0.20
C THR A 48 20.47 9.04 -1.19
N VAL A 49 20.03 7.80 -1.41
CA VAL A 49 20.15 7.14 -2.72
C VAL A 49 19.27 7.82 -3.78
N ILE A 50 18.04 8.22 -3.44
CA ILE A 50 17.17 8.95 -4.37
C ILE A 50 17.82 10.28 -4.79
N VAL A 51 18.25 11.09 -3.81
CA VAL A 51 18.86 12.41 -4.07
C VAL A 51 20.17 12.25 -4.86
N ALA A 52 21.02 11.31 -4.47
CA ALA A 52 22.27 11.05 -5.19
C ALA A 52 22.02 10.61 -6.64
N GLY A 53 21.08 9.71 -6.87
CA GLY A 53 20.70 9.27 -8.22
C GLY A 53 20.18 10.42 -9.09
N LEU A 54 19.37 11.32 -8.52
CA LEU A 54 18.84 12.49 -9.23
C LEU A 54 19.92 13.54 -9.53
N LEU A 55 20.87 13.74 -8.60
CA LEU A 55 21.97 14.70 -8.74
C LEU A 55 23.18 14.13 -9.48
N ARG A 56 23.11 12.88 -9.97
CA ARG A 56 24.20 12.16 -10.62
C ARG A 56 25.46 12.02 -9.74
N ILE A 57 25.27 11.88 -8.44
CA ILE A 57 26.35 11.68 -7.48
C ILE A 57 26.68 10.18 -7.43
N ASN A 58 27.90 9.81 -7.78
CA ASN A 58 28.37 8.44 -7.63
C ASN A 58 28.69 8.15 -6.16
N LEU A 59 27.83 7.39 -5.49
CA LEU A 59 28.02 6.98 -4.10
C LEU A 59 29.00 5.79 -3.94
N LEU A 60 29.47 5.12 -5.01
CA LEU A 60 30.24 3.87 -4.92
C LEU A 60 31.55 4.12 -4.17
N PRO A 61 32.32 5.18 -4.48
CA PRO A 61 33.53 5.47 -3.72
C PRO A 61 33.24 5.65 -2.23
N VAL A 62 32.14 6.33 -1.88
CA VAL A 62 31.74 6.55 -0.48
C VAL A 62 31.37 5.24 0.21
N VAL A 63 30.64 4.35 -0.47
CA VAL A 63 30.22 3.05 0.05
C VAL A 63 31.42 2.13 0.31
N PHE A 64 32.51 2.25 -0.45
CA PHE A 64 33.69 1.40 -0.28
C PHE A 64 34.82 2.03 0.55
N THR A 65 34.72 3.32 0.92
CA THR A 65 35.78 4.03 1.65
C THR A 65 35.52 4.01 3.17
N PRO A 66 36.45 3.49 4.00
CA PRO A 66 36.34 3.59 5.46
C PRO A 66 36.43 5.04 5.97
N PRO A 67 35.71 5.43 7.05
CA PRO A 67 34.74 4.64 7.82
C PRO A 67 33.30 4.69 7.24
N PHE A 68 33.09 5.39 6.14
CA PHE A 68 31.77 5.64 5.55
C PHE A 68 31.08 4.35 5.08
N ASN A 69 31.86 3.33 4.73
CA ASN A 69 31.36 2.01 4.38
C ASN A 69 30.48 1.37 5.48
N LEU A 70 30.83 1.52 6.76
CA LEU A 70 30.04 0.94 7.86
C LEU A 70 28.66 1.60 7.93
N VAL A 71 28.61 2.94 7.89
CA VAL A 71 27.35 3.70 7.95
C VAL A 71 26.49 3.42 6.73
N ALA A 72 27.09 3.38 5.54
CA ALA A 72 26.39 3.05 4.29
C ALA A 72 25.80 1.63 4.33
N ASN A 73 26.57 0.64 4.80
CA ASN A 73 26.10 -0.74 4.90
C ASN A 73 24.97 -0.89 5.92
N ILE A 74 25.08 -0.28 7.11
CA ILE A 74 23.99 -0.28 8.10
C ILE A 74 22.72 0.33 7.50
N GLY A 75 22.87 1.46 6.80
CA GLY A 75 21.79 2.14 6.12
C GLY A 75 21.11 1.28 5.05
N LEU A 76 21.88 0.65 4.17
CA LEU A 76 21.39 -0.22 3.10
C LEU A 76 20.73 -1.49 3.64
N VAL A 77 21.34 -2.15 4.62
CA VAL A 77 20.76 -3.33 5.27
C VAL A 77 19.43 -2.97 5.95
N SER A 78 19.41 -1.83 6.65
CA SER A 78 18.18 -1.32 7.26
C SER A 78 17.11 -1.01 6.22
N LEU A 79 17.47 -0.38 5.09
CA LEU A 79 16.57 -0.09 3.98
C LEU A 79 15.89 -1.35 3.46
N VAL A 80 16.68 -2.40 3.18
CA VAL A 80 16.15 -3.68 2.70
C VAL A 80 15.22 -4.30 3.75
N ILE A 81 15.69 -4.50 4.97
CA ILE A 81 14.90 -5.16 6.03
C ILE A 81 13.60 -4.41 6.31
N MET A 82 13.68 -3.08 6.48
CA MET A 82 12.50 -2.26 6.77
C MET A 82 11.54 -2.16 5.60
N HIS A 83 12.03 -2.17 4.35
CA HIS A 83 11.17 -2.20 3.17
C HIS A 83 10.23 -3.42 3.20
N PHE A 84 10.78 -4.61 3.42
CA PHE A 84 10.00 -5.85 3.50
C PHE A 84 9.10 -5.90 4.74
N ALA A 85 9.66 -5.59 5.92
CA ALA A 85 8.94 -5.68 7.18
C ALA A 85 7.75 -4.71 7.22
N LEU A 86 7.98 -3.44 6.90
CA LEU A 86 6.93 -2.42 6.93
C LEU A 86 5.85 -2.71 5.89
N TYR A 87 6.22 -3.18 4.70
CA TYR A 87 5.26 -3.53 3.66
C TYR A 87 4.27 -4.62 4.12
N ILE A 88 4.76 -5.68 4.78
CA ILE A 88 3.93 -6.75 5.33
C ILE A 88 3.02 -6.18 6.44
N VAL A 89 3.59 -5.45 7.39
CA VAL A 89 2.85 -4.89 8.54
C VAL A 89 1.74 -3.94 8.07
N VAL A 90 2.06 -2.97 7.22
CA VAL A 90 1.07 -2.00 6.70
C VAL A 90 -0.03 -2.70 5.91
N THR A 91 0.30 -3.73 5.12
CA THR A 91 -0.69 -4.52 4.40
C THR A 91 -1.67 -5.21 5.36
N LEU A 92 -1.17 -5.89 6.39
CA LEU A 92 -2.00 -6.60 7.37
C LEU A 92 -2.87 -5.63 8.18
N VAL A 93 -2.31 -4.50 8.62
CA VAL A 93 -3.05 -3.46 9.37
C VAL A 93 -4.15 -2.84 8.50
N THR A 94 -3.85 -2.53 7.22
CA THR A 94 -4.83 -2.00 6.26
C THR A 94 -5.99 -2.99 6.08
N LEU A 95 -5.68 -4.27 5.90
CA LEU A 95 -6.68 -5.31 5.73
C LEU A 95 -7.56 -5.46 7.00
N ALA A 96 -6.93 -5.48 8.18
CA ALA A 96 -7.62 -5.63 9.46
C ALA A 96 -8.56 -4.45 9.74
N LEU A 97 -8.12 -3.22 9.48
CA LEU A 97 -8.94 -2.01 9.67
C LEU A 97 -10.11 -1.97 8.68
N ALA A 98 -9.84 -2.28 7.41
CA ALA A 98 -10.87 -2.37 6.38
C ALA A 98 -11.95 -3.41 6.73
N ALA A 99 -11.52 -4.61 7.16
CA ALA A 99 -12.43 -5.69 7.52
C ALA A 99 -13.25 -5.35 8.77
N SER A 100 -12.58 -4.88 9.83
CA SER A 100 -13.21 -4.53 11.11
C SER A 100 -14.25 -3.41 10.95
N SER A 101 -14.00 -2.46 10.05
CA SER A 101 -14.90 -1.34 9.76
C SER A 101 -16.30 -1.81 9.31
N ILE A 102 -16.39 -2.89 8.54
CA ILE A 102 -17.66 -3.44 8.06
C ILE A 102 -18.27 -4.38 9.09
N THR A 103 -17.47 -5.28 9.68
CA THR A 103 -17.94 -6.24 10.68
C THR A 103 -18.56 -5.55 11.90
N ARG A 104 -18.02 -4.39 12.31
CA ARG A 104 -18.57 -3.56 13.40
C ARG A 104 -20.00 -3.10 13.10
N GLU A 105 -20.26 -2.59 11.90
CA GLU A 105 -21.59 -2.08 11.51
C GLU A 105 -22.61 -3.21 11.38
N GLN A 106 -22.18 -4.36 10.85
CA GLN A 106 -23.03 -5.54 10.75
C GLN A 106 -23.42 -6.08 12.14
N THR A 107 -22.45 -6.11 13.07
CA THR A 107 -22.70 -6.60 14.44
C THR A 107 -23.59 -5.66 15.23
N SER A 108 -23.45 -4.35 15.01
CA SER A 108 -24.23 -3.32 15.73
C SER A 108 -25.59 -3.04 15.09
N ARG A 109 -25.96 -3.74 14.00
CA ARG A 109 -27.16 -3.48 13.18
C ARG A 109 -27.29 -2.04 12.66
N THR A 110 -26.21 -1.27 12.71
CA THR A 110 -26.15 0.12 12.19
C THR A 110 -26.05 0.14 10.68
N TRP A 111 -25.62 -0.97 10.06
CA TRP A 111 -25.59 -1.11 8.61
C TRP A 111 -26.97 -0.90 7.97
N GLU A 112 -28.02 -1.51 8.52
CA GLU A 112 -29.40 -1.36 8.03
C GLU A 112 -29.90 0.07 8.21
N SER A 113 -29.59 0.69 9.37
CA SER A 113 -29.93 2.10 9.62
C SER A 113 -29.26 3.05 8.62
N LEU A 114 -28.00 2.80 8.25
CA LEU A 114 -27.31 3.59 7.23
C LEU A 114 -27.95 3.44 5.84
N LEU A 115 -28.51 2.28 5.51
CA LEU A 115 -29.20 2.05 4.24
C LEU A 115 -30.60 2.66 4.19
N LEU A 116 -31.24 2.88 5.34
CA LEU A 116 -32.50 3.62 5.43
C LEU A 116 -32.30 5.13 5.23
N THR A 117 -31.07 5.62 5.29
CA THR A 117 -30.76 7.00 4.89
C THR A 117 -30.76 7.12 3.37
N GLU A 118 -30.84 8.33 2.84
CA GLU A 118 -30.74 8.59 1.39
C GLU A 118 -29.35 8.28 0.80
N MET A 119 -28.42 7.71 1.59
CA MET A 119 -27.09 7.34 1.13
C MET A 119 -27.10 5.99 0.42
N SER A 120 -26.59 5.98 -0.81
CA SER A 120 -26.40 4.73 -1.55
C SER A 120 -25.36 3.82 -0.88
N ALA A 121 -25.56 2.50 -0.94
CA ALA A 121 -24.59 1.51 -0.44
C ALA A 121 -23.18 1.74 -1.00
N ARG A 122 -23.09 2.16 -2.28
CA ARG A 122 -21.84 2.53 -2.93
C ARG A 122 -21.12 3.68 -2.22
N GLN A 123 -21.83 4.74 -1.84
CA GLN A 123 -21.26 5.88 -1.11
C GLN A 123 -20.76 5.47 0.28
N ILE A 124 -21.45 4.55 0.95
CA ILE A 124 -21.04 4.03 2.25
C ILE A 124 -19.73 3.24 2.12
N VAL A 125 -19.66 2.31 1.16
CA VAL A 125 -18.46 1.47 0.91
C VAL A 125 -17.27 2.33 0.49
N LEU A 126 -17.45 3.26 -0.47
CA LEU A 126 -16.39 4.17 -0.89
C LEU A 126 -15.95 5.10 0.25
N GLY A 127 -16.87 5.55 1.11
CA GLY A 127 -16.56 6.36 2.28
C GLY A 127 -15.65 5.62 3.26
N LYS A 128 -15.93 4.34 3.54
CA LYS A 128 -15.10 3.49 4.41
C LYS A 128 -13.75 3.14 3.77
N TRP A 129 -13.74 2.89 2.47
CA TRP A 129 -12.51 2.67 1.70
C TRP A 129 -11.57 3.87 1.80
N TRP A 130 -12.06 5.08 1.48
CA TRP A 130 -11.27 6.31 1.59
C TRP A 130 -10.87 6.65 3.02
N ALA A 131 -11.73 6.39 4.01
CA ALA A 131 -11.39 6.60 5.41
C ALA A 131 -10.19 5.75 5.83
N THR A 132 -10.17 4.47 5.42
CA THR A 132 -9.09 3.53 5.74
C THR A 132 -7.77 3.95 5.08
N LEU A 133 -7.79 4.27 3.79
CA LEU A 133 -6.61 4.78 3.07
C LEU A 133 -6.06 6.06 3.72
N ARG A 134 -6.94 6.97 4.14
CA ARG A 134 -6.56 8.24 4.76
C ARG A 134 -6.09 8.09 6.20
N ALA A 135 -6.59 7.09 6.92
CA ALA A 135 -6.16 6.79 8.28
C ALA A 135 -4.69 6.35 8.32
N LEU A 136 -4.27 5.56 7.32
CA LEU A 136 -2.91 5.00 7.20
C LEU A 136 -2.01 5.77 6.21
N TRP A 137 -2.39 6.99 5.82
CA TRP A 137 -1.65 7.74 4.80
C TRP A 137 -0.16 7.94 5.16
N GLY A 138 0.15 8.19 6.44
CA GLY A 138 1.53 8.34 6.90
C GLY A 138 2.36 7.07 6.68
N ASP A 139 1.81 5.92 7.04
CA ASP A 139 2.47 4.62 6.88
C ASP A 139 2.64 4.25 5.39
N HIS A 140 1.63 4.55 4.57
CA HIS A 140 1.70 4.35 3.12
C HIS A 140 2.77 5.24 2.46
N VAL A 141 2.88 6.51 2.86
CA VAL A 141 3.94 7.41 2.38
C VAL A 141 5.31 6.89 2.79
N LEU A 142 5.46 6.39 4.01
CA LEU A 142 6.70 5.81 4.48
C LEU A 142 7.11 4.58 3.67
N VAL A 143 6.18 3.65 3.43
CA VAL A 143 6.39 2.49 2.55
C VAL A 143 6.78 2.94 1.14
N LEU A 144 6.13 3.96 0.60
CA LEU A 144 6.45 4.53 -0.70
C LEU A 144 7.90 5.04 -0.72
N VAL A 145 8.32 5.84 0.25
CA VAL A 145 9.70 6.37 0.30
C VAL A 145 10.73 5.23 0.38
N LEU A 146 10.51 4.23 1.24
CA LEU A 146 11.41 3.08 1.33
C LEU A 146 11.47 2.29 0.02
N ARG A 147 10.32 2.11 -0.65
CA ARG A 147 10.26 1.42 -1.95
C ARG A 147 10.98 2.20 -3.04
N LEU A 148 10.81 3.52 -3.09
CA LEU A 148 11.52 4.40 -4.02
C LEU A 148 13.03 4.34 -3.78
N GLY A 149 13.46 4.36 -2.52
CA GLY A 149 14.88 4.21 -2.15
C GLY A 149 15.46 2.86 -2.56
N PHE A 150 14.72 1.77 -2.32
CA PHE A 150 15.12 0.43 -2.71
C PHE A 150 15.26 0.30 -4.24
N VAL A 151 14.28 0.79 -5.00
CA VAL A 151 14.34 0.76 -6.47
C VAL A 151 15.46 1.66 -7.02
N ALA A 152 15.66 2.85 -6.44
CA ALA A 152 16.77 3.73 -6.81
C ALA A 152 18.13 3.05 -6.55
N TRP A 153 18.25 2.31 -5.45
CA TRP A 153 19.44 1.53 -5.13
C TRP A 153 19.67 0.40 -6.14
N LEU A 154 18.64 -0.36 -6.49
CA LEU A 154 18.73 -1.40 -7.53
C LEU A 154 19.11 -0.82 -8.90
N HIS A 155 18.49 0.30 -9.29
CA HIS A 155 18.82 1.00 -10.53
C HIS A 155 20.28 1.39 -10.56
N TRP A 156 20.77 1.92 -9.44
CA TRP A 156 22.15 2.36 -9.33
C TRP A 156 23.16 1.20 -9.38
N MET A 157 22.86 0.07 -8.73
CA MET A 157 23.68 -1.14 -8.85
C MET A 157 23.72 -1.73 -10.26
N GLY A 158 22.63 -1.60 -11.02
CA GLY A 158 22.56 -2.04 -12.41
C GLY A 158 23.16 -1.04 -13.41
N SER A 159 23.39 0.20 -13.01
CA SER A 159 23.91 1.25 -13.88
C SER A 159 25.44 1.30 -13.92
N SER A 160 26.02 1.57 -15.09
CA SER A 160 27.44 1.85 -15.21
C SER A 160 27.85 3.01 -14.28
N PRO A 161 29.01 2.92 -13.59
CA PRO A 161 29.44 3.89 -12.57
C PRO A 161 29.47 5.35 -13.03
N ASP A 162 29.62 5.56 -14.33
CA ASP A 162 29.96 6.86 -14.88
C ASP A 162 28.74 7.76 -15.15
N GLN A 163 27.53 7.23 -15.34
CA GLN A 163 26.36 8.07 -15.69
C GLN A 163 25.00 7.47 -15.26
N PRO A 164 24.56 7.67 -14.00
CA PRO A 164 23.13 7.52 -13.69
C PRO A 164 22.33 8.53 -14.53
N ASP A 165 21.35 8.03 -15.30
CA ASP A 165 20.46 8.88 -16.10
C ASP A 165 19.28 9.33 -15.21
N PRO A 166 19.25 10.59 -14.75
CA PRO A 166 18.23 11.06 -13.81
C PRO A 166 16.84 11.07 -14.43
N MET A 167 16.73 11.16 -15.77
CA MET A 167 15.44 11.12 -16.45
C MET A 167 14.82 9.72 -16.35
N ARG A 168 15.63 8.68 -16.54
CA ARG A 168 15.20 7.28 -16.37
C ARG A 168 14.80 7.01 -14.93
N LEU A 169 15.62 7.44 -13.97
CA LEU A 169 15.29 7.32 -12.56
C LEU A 169 13.96 7.99 -12.24
N LEU A 170 13.72 9.22 -12.72
CA LEU A 170 12.46 9.93 -12.51
C LEU A 170 11.24 9.16 -13.05
N ILE A 171 11.35 8.59 -14.26
CA ILE A 171 10.29 7.76 -14.85
C ILE A 171 10.04 6.50 -14.01
N VAL A 172 11.10 5.82 -13.58
CA VAL A 172 11.01 4.64 -12.70
C VAL A 172 10.32 4.99 -11.37
N LEU A 173 10.72 6.09 -10.74
CA LEU A 173 10.14 6.55 -9.48
C LEU A 173 8.65 6.89 -9.63
N LEU A 174 8.26 7.51 -10.74
CA LEU A 174 6.85 7.80 -11.06
C LEU A 174 6.04 6.50 -11.24
N VAL A 175 6.56 5.55 -12.01
CA VAL A 175 5.95 4.23 -12.23
C VAL A 175 5.72 3.50 -10.91
N VAL A 176 6.77 3.43 -10.07
CA VAL A 176 6.70 2.77 -8.75
C VAL A 176 5.71 3.48 -7.83
N THR A 177 5.61 4.81 -7.90
CA THR A 177 4.64 5.58 -7.13
C THR A 177 3.21 5.20 -7.50
N VAL A 178 2.89 5.19 -8.80
CA VAL A 178 1.55 4.81 -9.29
C VAL A 178 1.22 3.37 -8.89
N LEU A 179 2.17 2.44 -9.06
CA LEU A 179 1.98 1.04 -8.68
C LEU A 179 1.71 0.90 -7.17
N THR A 180 2.41 1.66 -6.34
CA THR A 180 2.24 1.64 -4.88
C THR A 180 0.88 2.17 -4.45
N LEU A 181 0.41 3.25 -5.08
CA LEU A 181 -0.93 3.79 -4.84
C LEU A 181 -2.03 2.78 -5.23
N ALA A 182 -1.87 2.12 -6.38
CA ALA A 182 -2.79 1.06 -6.82
C ALA A 182 -2.81 -0.13 -5.86
N ASP A 183 -1.64 -0.59 -5.41
CA ASP A 183 -1.49 -1.69 -4.46
C ASP A 183 -2.16 -1.41 -3.10
N ASN A 184 -2.00 -0.20 -2.57
CA ASN A 184 -2.67 0.24 -1.34
C ASN A 184 -4.21 0.25 -1.52
N GLY A 185 -4.67 0.75 -2.68
CA GLY A 185 -6.09 0.75 -3.05
C GLY A 185 -6.66 -0.66 -3.09
N LEU A 186 -5.98 -1.59 -3.79
CA LEU A 186 -6.34 -3.00 -3.90
C LEU A 186 -6.42 -3.67 -2.53
N THR A 187 -5.42 -3.46 -1.68
CA THR A 187 -5.37 -4.03 -0.33
C THR A 187 -6.61 -3.66 0.47
N THR A 188 -7.00 -2.39 0.42
CA THR A 188 -8.15 -1.90 1.16
C THR A 188 -9.46 -2.50 0.62
N VAL A 189 -9.59 -2.63 -0.69
CA VAL A 189 -10.75 -3.29 -1.33
C VAL A 189 -10.85 -4.76 -0.94
N ILE A 190 -9.73 -5.48 -0.98
CA ILE A 190 -9.66 -6.88 -0.55
C ILE A 190 -10.05 -7.03 0.92
N GLY A 191 -9.69 -6.07 1.78
CA GLY A 191 -10.10 -6.10 3.20
C GLY A 191 -11.60 -5.90 3.43
N ILE A 192 -12.27 -5.14 2.56
CA ILE A 192 -13.73 -4.89 2.64
C ILE A 192 -14.53 -6.10 2.13
N LEU A 193 -14.02 -6.85 1.17
CA LEU A 193 -14.73 -7.93 0.48
C LEU A 193 -15.28 -9.04 1.42
N PRO A 194 -14.49 -9.65 2.32
CA PRO A 194 -14.95 -10.78 3.11
C PRO A 194 -16.13 -10.45 4.02
N PRO A 195 -16.11 -9.38 4.84
CA PRO A 195 -17.26 -9.03 5.67
C PRO A 195 -18.51 -8.75 4.85
N VAL A 196 -18.35 -8.10 3.69
CA VAL A 196 -19.48 -7.79 2.82
C VAL A 196 -20.12 -9.06 2.30
N SER A 197 -19.34 -10.07 1.92
CA SER A 197 -19.80 -11.33 1.31
C SER A 197 -20.52 -12.32 2.25
N GLY A 198 -20.63 -12.00 3.54
CA GLY A 198 -21.10 -12.91 4.58
C GLY A 198 -19.94 -13.57 5.33
N ARG A 199 -20.21 -14.20 6.47
CA ARG A 199 -19.19 -14.82 7.36
C ARG A 199 -18.63 -16.14 6.78
N ASN A 200 -18.30 -16.17 5.50
CA ASN A 200 -17.71 -17.33 4.86
C ASN A 200 -16.18 -17.30 5.02
N PRO A 201 -15.58 -18.19 5.82
CA PRO A 201 -14.13 -18.22 6.03
C PRO A 201 -13.36 -18.48 4.73
N VAL A 202 -13.96 -19.16 3.74
CA VAL A 202 -13.34 -19.43 2.44
C VAL A 202 -13.03 -18.13 1.69
N ILE A 203 -13.93 -17.15 1.75
CA ILE A 203 -13.74 -15.87 1.04
C ILE A 203 -12.61 -15.06 1.69
N LEU A 204 -12.51 -15.09 3.02
CA LEU A 204 -11.41 -14.45 3.74
C LEU A 204 -10.06 -15.10 3.38
N THR A 205 -9.99 -16.43 3.39
CA THR A 205 -8.77 -17.16 3.02
C THR A 205 -8.37 -16.89 1.58
N LEU A 206 -9.32 -16.88 0.65
CA LEU A 206 -9.07 -16.56 -0.76
C LEU A 206 -8.59 -15.10 -0.93
N ALA A 207 -9.20 -14.15 -0.23
CA ALA A 207 -8.80 -12.75 -0.23
C ALA A 207 -7.36 -12.57 0.28
N LEU A 208 -7.00 -13.25 1.37
CA LEU A 208 -5.65 -13.26 1.92
C LEU A 208 -4.64 -13.89 0.94
N ALA A 209 -4.96 -15.05 0.37
CA ALA A 209 -4.10 -15.74 -0.59
C ALA A 209 -3.86 -14.87 -1.84
N LEU A 210 -4.92 -14.28 -2.39
CA LEU A 210 -4.84 -13.36 -3.53
C LEU A 210 -3.98 -12.14 -3.20
N ARG A 211 -4.11 -11.59 -1.99
CA ARG A 211 -3.30 -10.45 -1.56
C ARG A 211 -1.83 -10.80 -1.41
N LEU A 212 -1.51 -11.98 -0.86
CA LEU A 212 -0.13 -12.45 -0.73
C LEU A 212 0.50 -12.69 -2.12
N MET A 213 -0.24 -13.31 -3.04
CA MET A 213 0.22 -13.49 -4.43
C MET A 213 0.45 -12.15 -5.12
N ALA A 214 -0.49 -11.21 -5.01
CA ALA A 214 -0.35 -9.86 -5.56
C ALA A 214 0.86 -9.13 -4.95
N SER A 215 1.10 -9.30 -3.66
CA SER A 215 2.25 -8.71 -2.95
C SER A 215 3.59 -9.20 -3.49
N VAL A 216 3.71 -10.52 -3.69
CA VAL A 216 4.91 -11.12 -4.30
C VAL A 216 5.07 -10.62 -5.73
N GLY A 217 3.98 -10.56 -6.51
CA GLY A 217 3.99 -10.03 -7.87
C GLY A 217 4.49 -8.58 -7.95
N VAL A 218 4.00 -7.70 -7.08
CA VAL A 218 4.44 -6.29 -7.00
C VAL A 218 5.92 -6.20 -6.60
N LEU A 219 6.36 -7.04 -5.65
CA LEU A 219 7.76 -7.09 -5.24
C LEU A 219 8.69 -7.53 -6.39
N VAL A 220 8.32 -8.60 -7.08
CA VAL A 220 9.09 -9.09 -8.23
C VAL A 220 9.12 -8.03 -9.33
N LEU A 221 7.96 -7.46 -9.66
CA LEU A 221 7.85 -6.41 -10.69
C LEU A 221 8.71 -5.19 -10.36
N THR A 222 8.66 -4.68 -9.12
CA THR A 222 9.48 -3.54 -8.70
C THR A 222 10.98 -3.86 -8.71
N SER A 223 11.37 -5.08 -8.34
CA SER A 223 12.76 -5.53 -8.41
C SER A 223 13.26 -5.64 -9.85
N VAL A 224 12.45 -6.21 -10.74
CA VAL A 224 12.73 -6.32 -12.17
C VAL A 224 12.86 -4.93 -12.81
N ILE A 225 11.95 -4.01 -12.50
CA ILE A 225 12.02 -2.61 -12.96
C ILE A 225 13.34 -1.96 -12.51
N GLY A 226 13.74 -2.17 -11.25
CA GLY A 226 14.99 -1.61 -10.72
C GLY A 226 16.23 -2.18 -11.40
N LEU A 227 16.34 -3.51 -11.52
CA LEU A 227 17.49 -4.18 -12.12
C LEU A 227 17.63 -3.91 -13.61
N LEU A 228 16.52 -3.97 -14.34
CA LEU A 228 16.51 -3.77 -15.78
C LEU A 228 16.43 -2.30 -16.17
N ALA A 229 16.55 -1.38 -15.21
CA ALA A 229 16.50 0.04 -15.46
C ALA A 229 17.63 0.57 -16.36
N HIS A 230 18.74 -0.17 -16.43
CA HIS A 230 19.86 0.16 -17.29
C HIS A 230 19.57 -0.13 -18.77
N ASP A 231 19.08 -1.34 -19.07
CA ASP A 231 18.80 -1.81 -20.43
C ASP A 231 17.31 -1.70 -20.76
N TRP A 232 16.74 -0.48 -20.65
CA TRP A 232 15.35 -0.23 -21.05
C TRP A 232 15.15 -0.49 -22.53
N THR A 233 14.92 -1.76 -22.87
CA THR A 233 14.38 -2.13 -24.17
C THR A 233 12.91 -1.66 -24.20
N PRO A 234 12.42 -1.19 -25.37
CA PRO A 234 11.00 -0.84 -25.51
C PRO A 234 10.05 -1.96 -25.04
N LEU A 235 10.46 -3.22 -25.18
CA LEU A 235 9.71 -4.39 -24.70
C LEU A 235 9.51 -4.38 -23.18
N LEU A 236 10.56 -4.08 -22.39
CA LEU A 236 10.48 -4.01 -20.93
C LEU A 236 9.59 -2.87 -20.45
N MET A 237 9.64 -1.73 -21.13
CA MET A 237 8.76 -0.61 -20.86
C MET A 237 7.29 -1.01 -21.13
N ILE A 238 7.00 -1.65 -22.26
CA ILE A 238 5.66 -2.15 -22.58
C ILE A 238 5.21 -3.17 -21.54
N ALA A 239 6.04 -4.15 -21.19
CA ALA A 239 5.73 -5.16 -20.18
C ALA A 239 5.42 -4.51 -18.81
N THR A 240 6.19 -3.50 -18.42
CA THR A 240 5.97 -2.74 -17.17
C THR A 240 4.65 -1.99 -17.21
N LEU A 241 4.36 -1.28 -18.31
CA LEU A 241 3.09 -0.56 -18.48
C LEU A 241 1.89 -1.50 -18.50
N VAL A 242 2.01 -2.66 -19.15
CA VAL A 242 0.97 -3.70 -19.15
C VAL A 242 0.77 -4.27 -17.74
N GLY A 243 1.85 -4.54 -17.01
CA GLY A 243 1.78 -4.97 -15.60
C GLY A 243 1.08 -3.94 -14.72
N MET A 244 1.43 -2.66 -14.86
CA MET A 244 0.76 -1.55 -14.15
C MET A 244 -0.72 -1.46 -14.51
N ALA A 245 -1.05 -1.48 -15.80
CA ALA A 245 -2.43 -1.45 -16.27
C ALA A 245 -3.22 -2.64 -15.71
N GLY A 246 -2.62 -3.83 -15.70
CA GLY A 246 -3.16 -5.03 -15.08
C GLY A 246 -3.46 -4.83 -13.59
N CYS A 247 -2.53 -4.30 -12.81
CA CYS A 247 -2.75 -3.99 -11.39
C CYS A 247 -3.90 -2.98 -11.18
N VAL A 248 -3.98 -1.92 -11.99
CA VAL A 248 -5.06 -0.92 -11.92
C VAL A 248 -6.40 -1.55 -12.28
N VAL A 249 -6.47 -2.36 -13.35
CA VAL A 249 -7.68 -3.07 -13.78
C VAL A 249 -8.12 -4.07 -12.71
N LEU A 250 -7.21 -4.83 -12.12
CA LEU A 250 -7.52 -5.75 -11.02
C LEU A 250 -8.07 -5.01 -9.81
N THR A 251 -7.49 -3.85 -9.47
CA THR A 251 -7.98 -2.99 -8.38
C THR A 251 -9.39 -2.48 -8.65
N ALA A 252 -9.63 -1.96 -9.85
CA ALA A 252 -10.94 -1.49 -10.27
C ALA A 252 -11.97 -2.64 -10.30
N GLY A 253 -11.59 -3.81 -10.82
CA GLY A 253 -12.41 -5.01 -10.86
C GLY A 253 -12.78 -5.51 -9.47
N ALA A 254 -11.82 -5.59 -8.55
CA ALA A 254 -12.06 -5.94 -7.15
C ALA A 254 -13.02 -4.93 -6.48
N ALA A 255 -12.89 -3.64 -6.77
CA ALA A 255 -13.78 -2.61 -6.23
C ALA A 255 -15.22 -2.78 -6.74
N ARG A 256 -15.37 -3.10 -8.03
CA ARG A 256 -16.68 -3.41 -8.63
C ARG A 256 -17.30 -4.69 -8.08
N LEU A 257 -16.49 -5.72 -7.84
CA LEU A 257 -16.96 -6.95 -7.20
C LEU A 257 -17.42 -6.69 -5.76
N ALA A 258 -16.71 -5.84 -5.00
CA ALA A 258 -17.11 -5.46 -3.66
C ALA A 258 -18.44 -4.69 -3.65
N GLU A 259 -18.60 -3.75 -4.60
CA GLU A 259 -19.85 -3.03 -4.83
C GLU A 259 -21.01 -3.99 -5.13
N TRP A 260 -20.81 -4.91 -6.07
CA TRP A 260 -21.83 -5.88 -6.46
C TRP A 260 -22.20 -6.85 -5.34
N ALA A 261 -21.21 -7.34 -4.59
CA ALA A 261 -21.44 -8.23 -3.45
C ALA A 261 -22.22 -7.51 -2.34
N ALA A 262 -21.93 -6.22 -2.10
CA ALA A 262 -22.69 -5.41 -1.17
C ALA A 262 -24.15 -5.32 -1.59
N VAL A 263 -24.43 -4.98 -2.85
CA VAL A 263 -25.81 -4.85 -3.37
C VAL A 263 -26.57 -6.17 -3.29
N ARG A 264 -25.95 -7.30 -3.67
CA ARG A 264 -26.63 -8.61 -3.61
C ARG A 264 -27.01 -9.02 -2.20
N ASN A 265 -26.15 -8.74 -1.21
CA ASN A 265 -26.44 -9.08 0.18
C ASN A 265 -27.50 -8.17 0.83
N LEU A 266 -27.88 -7.06 0.18
CA LEU A 266 -29.06 -6.29 0.57
C LEU A 266 -30.36 -6.90 0.02
N ALA A 267 -30.28 -7.59 -1.12
CA ALA A 267 -31.44 -8.17 -1.78
C ALA A 267 -31.82 -9.56 -1.21
N SER A 268 -30.91 -10.24 -0.51
CA SER A 268 -31.22 -11.53 0.11
C SER A 268 -31.97 -11.35 1.44
N PRO A 269 -33.13 -12.00 1.62
CA PRO A 269 -33.82 -12.03 2.91
C PRO A 269 -32.88 -12.60 3.97
N GLN A 270 -32.69 -11.89 5.09
CA GLN A 270 -31.98 -12.45 6.24
C GLN A 270 -32.75 -13.70 6.70
N PRO A 271 -32.12 -14.88 6.77
CA PRO A 271 -32.79 -16.05 7.34
C PRO A 271 -33.20 -15.69 8.77
N ASN A 272 -34.49 -15.77 9.08
CA ASN A 272 -35.02 -15.50 10.41
C ASN A 272 -34.21 -16.31 11.43
N LYS A 273 -33.41 -15.62 12.23
CA LYS A 273 -32.71 -16.24 13.37
C LYS A 273 -33.75 -16.40 14.47
N SER A 274 -34.47 -17.52 14.43
CA SER A 274 -35.26 -18.04 15.55
C SER A 274 -34.35 -18.46 16.70
#